data_AF-A0A660RLT1-F1
#
_entry.id   AF-A0A660RLT1-F1
#
_cell.length_a   1.000
_cell.length_b   1.000
_cell.length_c   1.000
_cell.angle_alpha   90.00
_cell.angle_beta   90.00
_cell.angle_gamma   90.00
#
_symmetry.space_group_name_H-M   'P 1'
#
loop_
_entity.id
_entity.type
_entity.pdbx_description
1 polymer ?
#
loop_
_entity_poly.entity_id
_entity_poly.type
_entity_poly.pdbx_seq_one_letter_code
_entity_poly.pdbx_strand_id
1 'polypeptide(L)' 'YPVPEEIDKEVARLKLNAMGIKIDTLTPEQEKYLSSWEEGT' A
#
# COMPACT_ATOMS: atom_id res chain seq x y z
N TYR A 1 -24.52 -4.96 3.90
CA TYR A 1 -23.43 -4.51 4.78
C TYR A 1 -22.12 -4.79 4.09
N PRO A 2 -21.31 -3.77 3.78
CA PRO A 2 -19.96 -4.00 3.24
C PRO A 2 -19.05 -4.62 4.30
N VAL A 3 -18.08 -5.41 3.85
CA VAL A 3 -17.02 -5.95 4.71
C VAL A 3 -16.13 -4.78 5.18
N PRO A 4 -15.68 -4.77 6.45
CA PRO A 4 -14.70 -3.78 6.92
C PRO A 4 -13.44 -3.75 6.07
N GLU A 5 -12.94 -2.55 5.80
CA GLU A 5 -11.78 -2.30 4.92
C GLU A 5 -10.51 -3.02 5.40
N GLU A 6 -10.31 -3.13 6.72
CA GLU A 6 -9.17 -3.85 7.30
C GLU A 6 -9.17 -5.33 6.92
N ILE A 7 -10.35 -5.97 6.88
CA ILE A 7 -10.50 -7.37 6.53
C ILE A 7 -10.25 -7.55 5.03
N ASP A 8 -10.78 -6.65 4.21
CA ASP A 8 -10.57 -6.68 2.76
C ASP A 8 -9.07 -6.55 2.40
N LYS A 9 -8.37 -5.61 3.05
CA LYS A 9 -6.92 -5.43 2.91
C LYS A 9 -6.14 -6.68 3.34
N GLU A 10 -6.53 -7.32 4.44
CA GLU A 10 -5.85 -8.51 4.92
C GLU A 10 -6.03 -9.70 3.97
N VAL A 11 -7.23 -9.89 3.42
CA VAL A 11 -7.49 -10.92 2.41
C VAL A 11 -6.66 -10.66 1.14
N ALA A 12 -6.57 -9.41 0.68
CA ALA A 12 -5.74 -9.04 -0.45
C ALA A 12 -4.25 -9.33 -0.20
N ARG A 13 -3.74 -8.99 0.99
CA ARG A 13 -2.35 -9.25 1.39
C ARG A 13 -2.03 -10.74 1.39
N LEU A 14 -2.91 -11.57 1.94
CA LEU A 14 -2.74 -13.03 1.97
C LEU A 14 -2.74 -13.64 0.56
N LYS A 15 -3.63 -13.16 -0.32
CA LYS A 15 -3.69 -13.62 -1.72
C LYS A 15 -2.39 -13.31 -2.48
N LEU A 16 -1.89 -12.08 -2.36
CA LEU A 16 -0.63 -11.68 -3.01
C LEU A 16 0.53 -12.55 -2.52
N ASN A 17 0.60 -12.79 -1.20
CA ASN A 17 1.61 -13.68 -0.62
C ASN A 17 1.51 -15.12 -1.17
N ALA A 18 0.30 -15.68 -1.26
CA ALA A 18 0.09 -17.00 -1.85
C ALA A 18 0.49 -17.08 -3.34
N MET A 19 0.42 -15.96 -4.05
CA MET A 19 0.90 -15.84 -5.44
C MET A 19 2.41 -15.57 -5.55
N GLY A 20 3.13 -15.49 -4.43
CA GLY A 20 4.55 -15.13 -4.39
C GLY A 20 4.85 -13.67 -4.72
N ILE A 21 3.82 -12.82 -4.73
CA ILE A 21 3.94 -11.39 -5.02
C ILE A 21 4.29 -10.67 -3.71
N LYS A 22 5.43 -9.97 -3.70
CA LYS A 22 5.86 -9.15 -2.57
C LYS A 22 5.46 -7.69 -2.82
N ILE A 23 4.92 -7.06 -1.79
CA ILE A 23 4.75 -5.61 -1.74
C ILE A 23 6.06 -5.04 -1.23
N ASP A 24 6.72 -4.21 -2.03
CA ASP A 24 7.93 -3.51 -1.65
C ASP A 24 7.60 -2.28 -0.77
N THR A 25 8.65 -1.72 -0.18
CA THR A 25 8.55 -0.50 0.64
C THR A 25 9.25 0.62 -0.10
N LEU A 26 8.73 1.84 0.06
CA LEU A 26 9.37 3.03 -0.49
C LEU A 26 10.80 3.16 0.07
N THR A 27 11.71 3.61 -0.78
CA THR A 27 13.03 4.05 -0.32
C THR A 27 12.90 5.40 0.40
N PRO A 28 13.84 5.75 1.29
CA PRO A 28 13.81 7.07 1.95
C PRO A 28 13.77 8.25 0.96
N GLU A 29 14.40 8.08 -0.22
CA GLU A 29 14.37 9.07 -1.30
C GLU A 29 13.00 9.18 -1.96
N GLN A 30 12.31 8.05 -2.17
CA GLN A 30 10.94 8.03 -2.68
C GLN A 30 9.95 8.62 -1.69
N GLU A 31 10.07 8.32 -0.39
CA GLU A 31 9.27 8.93 0.67
C GLU A 31 9.49 10.45 0.73
N LYS A 32 10.75 10.90 0.63
CA LYS A 32 11.09 12.31 0.58
C LYS A 32 10.51 12.98 -0.66
N TYR A 33 10.60 12.33 -1.81
CA TYR A 33 10.03 12.85 -3.06
C TYR A 33 8.50 13.03 -2.93
N LEU A 34 7.80 12.01 -2.44
CA LEU A 34 6.34 12.05 -2.25
C LEU A 34 5.91 13.12 -1.24
N SER A 35 6.62 13.24 -0.11
CA SER A 35 6.31 14.24 0.93
C SER A 35 6.71 15.67 0.53
N SER A 36 7.65 15.84 -0.39
CA SER A 36 8.01 17.14 -0.96
C SER A 36 7.02 17.64 -2.03
N TRP A 37 6.09 16.79 -2.45
CA TRP A 37 5.14 17.08 -3.50
C TRP A 37 3.92 17.82 -2.93
N GLU A 38 4.04 19.14 -2.80
CA GLU A 38 2.88 20.04 -2.59
C GLU A 38 2.25 20.35 -3.96
N GLU A 39 1.42 19.44 -4.48
CA GLU A 39 0.40 19.88 -5.43
C GLU A 39 -0.62 20.73 -4.67
N GLY A 40 -0.50 22.05 -4.84
CA GLY A 40 -1.44 23.01 -4.31
C GLY A 40 -2.84 22.79 -4.87
N THR A 41 -3.78 22.57 -3.97
CA THR A 41 -5.19 22.97 -4.16
C THR A 41 -5.46 24.20 -3.32
#